data_AF-A0A919PKY5-F1
#
_entry.id   AF-A0A919PKY5-F1
#
_cell.length_a   1.000
_cell.length_b   1.000
_cell.length_c   1.000
_cell.angle_alpha   90.00
_cell.angle_beta   90.00
_cell.angle_gamma   90.00
#
_symmetry.space_group_name_H-M   'P 1'
#
loop_
_entity.id
_entity.type
_entity.pdbx_description
1 polymer ?
#
loop_
_entity_poly.entity_id
_entity_poly.type
_entity_poly.pdbx_seq_one_letter_code
_entity_poly.pdbx_strand_id
1 'polypeptide(L)'
;MPEPRFRTLALLPIVLFIPSLVSFAVSEPGVVWPEYSGVFFHLAILFLVARMDAPQWAKAAGYSWIALDVLTGILSINDVPYEITWPVRLGGHVFAGLWIAVSSVHARSVAIRVVGVLTGVWLGAFSFVADVAPEEALYPAGLLIVVWFGLLAVRYEQDQRRRGTQNSISVP
;
A
#
# COMPACT_ATOMS: atom_id res chain seq x y z
N MET A 1 15.24 -8.13 -20.48
CA MET A 1 13.84 -7.68 -20.63
C MET A 1 13.76 -6.23 -20.21
N PRO A 2 13.04 -5.34 -20.93
CA PRO A 2 12.90 -3.95 -20.52
C PRO A 2 12.17 -3.87 -19.18
N GLU A 3 12.67 -3.05 -18.26
CA GLU A 3 12.00 -2.84 -16.98
C GLU A 3 10.66 -2.12 -17.15
N PRO A 4 9.60 -2.53 -16.45
CA PRO A 4 8.32 -1.81 -16.47
C PRO A 4 8.48 -0.37 -15.98
N ARG A 5 7.78 0.56 -16.63
CA ARG A 5 7.76 1.98 -16.23
C ARG A 5 7.14 2.14 -14.84
N PHE A 6 7.67 3.07 -14.03
CA PHE A 6 7.17 3.32 -12.67
C PHE A 6 5.67 3.61 -12.65
N ARG A 7 5.19 4.42 -13.61
CA ARG A 7 3.76 4.71 -13.78
C ARG A 7 2.90 3.44 -13.90
N THR A 8 3.35 2.45 -14.68
CA THR A 8 2.60 1.19 -14.84
C THR A 8 2.53 0.42 -13.53
N LEU A 9 3.62 0.39 -12.78
CA LEU A 9 3.68 -0.28 -11.48
C LEU A 9 2.83 0.39 -10.42
N ALA A 10 2.61 1.70 -10.52
CA ALA A 10 1.74 2.43 -9.61
C ALA A 10 0.25 2.31 -10.00
N LEU A 11 -0.06 2.17 -11.30
CA LEU A 11 -1.44 1.99 -11.76
C LEU A 11 -1.96 0.56 -11.57
N LEU A 12 -1.09 -0.45 -11.68
CA LEU A 12 -1.50 -1.85 -11.56
C LEU A 12 -2.16 -2.19 -10.20
N PRO A 13 -1.57 -1.80 -9.04
CA PRO A 13 -2.23 -1.98 -7.75
C PRO A 13 -3.59 -1.30 -7.66
N ILE A 14 -3.78 -0.12 -8.27
CA ILE A 14 -5.09 0.56 -8.25
C ILE A 14 -6.15 -0.34 -8.88
N VAL A 15 -5.88 -0.88 -10.06
CA VAL A 15 -6.84 -1.75 -10.77
C VAL A 15 -7.16 -2.99 -9.96
N LEU A 16 -6.14 -3.61 -9.36
CA LEU A 16 -6.27 -4.82 -8.55
C LEU A 16 -6.99 -4.58 -7.21
N PHE A 17 -6.96 -3.35 -6.70
CA PHE A 17 -7.58 -2.99 -5.42
C PHE A 17 -9.07 -2.60 -5.55
N ILE A 18 -9.54 -2.25 -6.75
CA ILE A 18 -10.96 -1.89 -6.98
C ILE A 18 -11.93 -2.95 -6.43
N PRO A 19 -11.76 -4.25 -6.72
CA PRO A 19 -12.48 -5.34 -6.05
C PRO A 19 -12.64 -5.20 -4.52
N SER A 20 -11.53 -5.04 -3.81
CA SER A 20 -11.50 -4.89 -2.35
C SER A 20 -12.15 -3.59 -1.90
N LEU A 21 -12.03 -2.52 -2.69
CA LEU A 21 -12.71 -1.26 -2.38
C LEU A 21 -14.23 -1.37 -2.53
N VAL A 22 -14.70 -2.08 -3.56
CA VAL A 22 -16.12 -2.34 -3.79
C VAL A 22 -16.67 -3.26 -2.69
N SER A 23 -15.93 -4.27 -2.24
CA SER A 23 -16.40 -5.17 -1.20
C SER A 23 -16.73 -4.45 0.10
N PHE A 24 -16.02 -3.38 0.46
CA PHE A 24 -16.38 -2.53 1.61
C PHE A 24 -17.76 -1.86 1.48
N ALA A 25 -18.26 -1.66 0.26
CA ALA A 25 -19.53 -0.98 0.00
C ALA A 25 -20.71 -1.94 -0.18
N VAL A 26 -20.46 -3.21 -0.50
CA VAL A 26 -21.51 -4.18 -0.89
C VAL A 26 -21.54 -5.45 -0.05
N SER A 27 -20.76 -5.53 1.03
CA SER A 27 -20.51 -6.71 1.87
C SER A 27 -21.61 -7.77 1.87
N GLU A 28 -21.38 -8.88 1.16
CA GLU A 28 -22.21 -10.09 1.19
C GLU A 28 -21.50 -11.19 2.01
N PRO A 29 -22.21 -11.89 2.92
CA PRO A 29 -21.60 -12.98 3.70
C PRO A 29 -21.07 -14.11 2.83
N GLY A 30 -19.84 -14.59 3.11
CA GLY A 30 -19.26 -15.77 2.46
C GLY A 30 -18.55 -15.52 1.13
N VAL A 31 -18.38 -14.25 0.74
CA VAL A 31 -17.77 -13.88 -0.54
C VAL A 31 -16.25 -13.77 -0.45
N VAL A 32 -15.53 -14.71 -1.09
CA VAL A 32 -14.05 -14.79 -1.06
C VAL A 32 -13.34 -14.23 -2.31
N TRP A 33 -14.08 -13.89 -3.38
CA TRP A 33 -13.45 -13.38 -4.61
C TRP A 33 -12.59 -12.10 -4.43
N PRO A 34 -12.90 -11.17 -3.50
CA PRO A 34 -12.06 -9.99 -3.27
C PRO A 34 -10.66 -10.35 -2.75
N GLU A 35 -10.51 -11.51 -2.10
CA GLU A 35 -9.22 -11.97 -1.57
C GLU A 35 -8.25 -12.35 -2.68
N TYR A 36 -8.73 -12.95 -3.79
CA TYR A 36 -7.86 -13.27 -4.94
C TYR A 36 -7.26 -11.99 -5.54
N SER A 37 -8.11 -10.99 -5.81
CA SER A 37 -7.65 -9.67 -6.26
C SER A 37 -6.74 -8.99 -5.25
N GLY A 38 -7.04 -9.11 -3.96
CA GLY A 38 -6.22 -8.62 -2.85
C GLY A 38 -4.81 -9.23 -2.87
N VAL A 39 -4.68 -10.55 -3.05
CA VAL A 39 -3.38 -11.21 -3.16
C VAL A 39 -2.58 -10.66 -4.34
N PHE A 40 -3.19 -10.54 -5.52
CA PHE A 40 -2.50 -9.98 -6.69
C PHE A 40 -2.13 -8.51 -6.50
N PHE A 41 -2.98 -7.72 -5.84
CA PHE A 41 -2.68 -6.35 -5.45
C PHE A 41 -1.40 -6.25 -4.62
N HIS A 42 -1.27 -7.06 -3.56
CA HIS A 42 -0.07 -7.06 -2.71
C HIS A 42 1.17 -7.50 -3.48
N LEU A 43 1.07 -8.52 -4.33
CA LEU A 43 2.18 -8.97 -5.18
C LEU A 43 2.63 -7.88 -6.16
N ALA A 44 1.71 -7.09 -6.72
CA ALA A 44 2.05 -5.98 -7.60
C ALA A 44 2.85 -4.87 -6.87
N ILE A 45 2.62 -4.68 -5.56
CA ILE A 45 3.30 -3.66 -4.75
C ILE A 45 4.77 -4.01 -4.49
N LEU A 46 5.20 -5.27 -4.62
CA LEU A 46 6.62 -5.67 -4.48
C LEU A 46 7.55 -4.77 -5.30
N PHE A 47 7.15 -4.47 -6.54
CA PHE A 47 7.92 -3.63 -7.44
C PHE A 47 7.97 -2.16 -7.01
N LEU A 48 6.95 -1.67 -6.31
CA LEU A 48 6.94 -0.32 -5.75
C LEU A 48 7.83 -0.24 -4.51
N VAL A 49 7.79 -1.23 -3.62
CA VAL A 49 8.70 -1.31 -2.46
C VAL A 49 10.16 -1.26 -2.92
N ALA A 50 10.49 -2.02 -3.96
CA ALA A 50 11.83 -2.03 -4.53
C ALA A 50 12.25 -0.66 -5.08
N ARG A 51 11.36 0.01 -5.83
CA ARG A 51 11.70 1.22 -6.62
C ARG A 51 11.53 2.54 -5.88
N MET A 52 10.76 2.60 -4.81
CA MET A 52 10.62 3.84 -4.04
C MET A 52 11.86 4.07 -3.16
N ASP A 53 12.24 5.34 -3.06
CA ASP A 53 13.22 5.83 -2.09
C ASP A 53 12.70 5.61 -0.66
N ALA A 54 13.40 4.78 0.10
CA ALA A 54 13.17 4.56 1.52
C ALA A 54 14.42 3.91 2.14
N PRO A 55 14.67 4.10 3.44
CA PRO A 55 15.67 3.34 4.18
C PRO A 55 15.41 1.83 4.08
N GLN A 56 16.47 1.01 4.16
CA GLN A 56 16.35 -0.44 3.99
C GLN A 56 15.41 -1.10 5.01
N TRP A 57 15.40 -0.62 6.26
CA TRP A 57 14.47 -1.11 7.29
C TRP A 57 13.00 -0.82 6.95
N ALA A 58 12.72 0.29 6.28
CA ALA A 58 11.37 0.62 5.85
C ALA A 58 10.94 -0.21 4.65
N LYS A 59 11.87 -0.53 3.73
CA LYS A 59 11.62 -1.49 2.65
C LYS A 59 11.36 -2.89 3.20
N ALA A 60 12.11 -3.32 4.21
CA ALA A 60 11.84 -4.57 4.92
C ALA A 60 10.41 -4.58 5.49
N ALA A 61 9.96 -3.50 6.12
CA ALA A 61 8.55 -3.37 6.53
C ALA A 61 7.59 -3.49 5.34
N GLY A 62 7.85 -2.83 4.21
CA GLY A 62 7.01 -2.96 3.02
C GLY A 62 6.91 -4.40 2.49
N TYR A 63 8.02 -5.15 2.50
CA TYR A 63 8.01 -6.56 2.13
C TYR A 63 7.31 -7.44 3.18
N SER A 64 7.46 -7.14 4.47
CA SER A 64 6.75 -7.82 5.56
C SER A 64 5.24 -7.64 5.46
N TRP A 65 4.78 -6.42 5.14
CA TRP A 65 3.36 -6.15 4.86
C TRP A 65 2.84 -7.06 3.76
N ILE A 66 3.50 -7.05 2.59
CA ILE A 66 3.08 -7.86 1.45
C ILE A 66 3.05 -9.35 1.82
N ALA A 67 4.07 -9.85 2.52
CA ALA A 67 4.11 -11.25 2.92
C ALA A 67 2.95 -11.63 3.84
N LEU A 68 2.63 -10.80 4.83
CA LEU A 68 1.53 -11.05 5.77
C LEU A 68 0.17 -10.95 5.09
N ASP A 69 -0.07 -9.95 4.24
CA ASP A 69 -1.36 -9.80 3.59
C ASP A 69 -1.60 -10.81 2.46
N VAL A 70 -0.53 -11.29 1.82
CA VAL A 70 -0.61 -12.48 0.95
C VAL A 70 -0.94 -13.72 1.77
N LEU A 71 -0.25 -13.94 2.90
CA LEU A 71 -0.55 -15.05 3.80
C LEU A 71 -2.01 -15.02 4.25
N THR A 72 -2.51 -13.88 4.72
CA THR A 72 -3.90 -13.75 5.18
C THR A 72 -4.89 -13.99 4.06
N GLY A 73 -4.61 -13.48 2.86
CA GLY A 73 -5.46 -13.74 1.68
C GLY A 73 -5.52 -15.23 1.35
N ILE A 74 -4.39 -15.94 1.39
CA ILE A 74 -4.36 -17.39 1.19
C ILE A 74 -5.11 -18.14 2.30
N LEU A 75 -4.95 -17.73 3.57
CA LEU A 75 -5.69 -18.32 4.68
C LEU A 75 -7.21 -18.13 4.50
N SER A 76 -7.66 -16.91 4.17
CA SER A 76 -9.07 -16.62 3.90
C SER A 76 -9.63 -17.42 2.72
N ILE A 77 -8.86 -17.57 1.63
CA ILE A 77 -9.24 -18.38 0.46
C ILE A 77 -9.41 -19.87 0.84
N ASN A 78 -8.72 -20.34 1.89
CA ASN A 78 -8.79 -21.71 2.39
C ASN A 78 -9.67 -21.83 3.65
N ASP A 79 -10.66 -20.96 3.80
CA ASP A 79 -11.69 -21.01 4.84
C ASP A 79 -11.14 -20.98 6.28
N VAL A 80 -9.96 -20.38 6.50
CA VAL A 80 -9.46 -20.13 7.85
C VAL A 80 -10.32 -19.04 8.50
N PRO A 81 -10.80 -19.23 9.75
CA PRO A 81 -11.71 -18.30 10.42
C PRO A 81 -11.21 -16.86 10.46
N TYR A 82 -12.15 -15.92 10.32
CA TYR A 82 -11.88 -14.49 10.30
C TYR A 82 -11.18 -14.00 11.56
N GLU A 83 -11.52 -14.56 12.72
CA GLU A 83 -10.94 -14.25 14.02
C GLU A 83 -9.45 -14.62 14.11
N ILE A 84 -8.96 -15.46 13.19
CA ILE A 84 -7.56 -15.83 13.04
C ILE A 84 -6.90 -14.99 11.95
N THR A 85 -7.55 -14.83 10.79
CA THR A 85 -6.95 -14.11 9.65
C THR A 85 -6.89 -12.60 9.88
N TRP A 86 -7.87 -12.03 10.56
CA TRP A 86 -7.97 -10.59 10.79
C TRP A 86 -6.82 -10.02 11.64
N PRO A 87 -6.47 -10.57 12.82
CA PRO A 87 -5.32 -10.08 13.58
C PRO A 87 -3.99 -10.16 12.82
N VAL A 88 -3.81 -11.20 11.99
CA VAL A 88 -2.60 -11.33 11.15
C VAL A 88 -2.56 -10.22 10.10
N ARG A 89 -3.70 -9.90 9.47
CA ARG A 89 -3.84 -8.80 8.50
C ARG A 89 -3.59 -7.44 9.16
N LEU A 90 -4.09 -7.22 10.37
CA LEU A 90 -3.80 -6.01 11.14
C LEU A 90 -2.30 -5.86 11.44
N GLY A 91 -1.59 -6.96 11.69
CA GLY A 91 -0.13 -6.98 11.75
C GLY A 91 0.52 -6.51 10.44
N GLY A 92 0.00 -7.00 9.30
CA GLY A 92 0.37 -6.52 7.97
C GLY A 92 0.16 -5.01 7.81
N HIS A 93 -0.99 -4.48 8.22
CA HIS A 93 -1.32 -3.06 8.16
C HIS A 93 -0.36 -2.16 8.95
N VAL A 94 0.20 -2.62 10.07
CA VAL A 94 1.22 -1.85 10.82
C VAL A 94 2.48 -1.67 9.95
N PHE A 95 2.95 -2.75 9.32
CA PHE A 95 4.10 -2.69 8.42
C PHE A 95 3.80 -1.89 7.15
N ALA A 96 2.57 -1.98 6.64
CA ALA A 96 2.07 -1.17 5.53
C ALA A 96 2.19 0.31 5.87
N GLY A 97 1.61 0.68 7.02
CA GLY A 97 1.57 2.05 7.50
C GLY A 97 2.97 2.65 7.62
N LEU A 98 3.89 1.88 8.20
CA LEU A 98 5.29 2.28 8.35
C LEU A 98 5.97 2.51 6.99
N TRP A 99 5.86 1.57 6.06
CA TRP A 99 6.48 1.71 4.73
C TRP A 99 5.88 2.87 3.93
N ILE A 100 4.54 2.98 3.88
CA ILE A 100 3.85 4.05 3.15
C ILE A 100 4.25 5.41 3.70
N ALA A 101 4.19 5.61 5.02
CA ALA A 101 4.50 6.90 5.63
C ALA A 101 5.98 7.29 5.40
N VAL A 102 6.91 6.38 5.64
CA VAL A 102 8.35 6.65 5.51
C VAL A 102 8.74 6.89 4.06
N SER A 103 8.30 6.04 3.13
CA SER A 103 8.59 6.23 1.70
C SER A 103 7.99 7.53 1.16
N SER A 104 6.83 7.93 1.68
CA SER A 104 6.18 9.20 1.32
C SER A 104 6.98 10.41 1.79
N VAL A 105 7.53 10.40 3.00
CA VAL A 105 8.42 11.47 3.50
C VAL A 105 9.63 11.68 2.58
N HIS A 106 10.14 10.60 1.97
CA HIS A 106 11.27 10.66 1.05
C HIS A 106 10.89 11.11 -0.37
N ALA A 107 9.60 11.11 -0.72
CA ALA A 107 9.14 11.68 -2.00
C ALA A 107 9.37 13.19 -2.03
N ARG A 108 9.55 13.79 -3.21
CA ARG A 108 9.67 15.26 -3.34
C ARG A 108 8.33 15.98 -3.33
N SER A 109 7.28 15.35 -3.88
CA SER A 109 5.96 15.96 -3.95
C SER A 109 5.34 16.11 -2.58
N VAL A 110 4.95 17.34 -2.20
CA VAL A 110 4.20 17.60 -0.96
C VAL A 110 2.87 16.83 -0.95
N ALA A 111 2.22 16.68 -2.11
CA ALA A 111 0.99 15.91 -2.22
C ALA A 111 1.21 14.42 -1.86
N ILE A 112 2.27 13.79 -2.39
CA ILE A 112 2.60 12.39 -2.08
C ILE A 112 2.93 12.25 -0.59
N ARG A 113 3.70 13.20 -0.02
CA ARG A 113 4.04 13.23 1.40
C ARG A 113 2.79 13.25 2.28
N VAL A 114 1.94 14.26 2.09
CA VAL A 114 0.77 14.48 2.95
C VAL A 114 -0.19 13.31 2.83
N VAL A 115 -0.57 12.93 1.61
CA VAL A 115 -1.51 11.83 1.41
C VAL A 115 -0.94 10.54 1.96
N GLY A 116 0.31 10.20 1.64
CA GLY A 116 0.89 8.94 2.07
C GLY A 116 1.17 8.86 3.58
N VAL A 117 1.57 9.95 4.23
CA VAL A 117 1.68 9.97 5.70
C VAL A 117 0.31 9.78 6.34
N LEU A 118 -0.72 10.47 5.86
CA LEU A 118 -2.09 10.27 6.36
C LEU A 118 -2.57 8.84 6.13
N THR A 119 -2.39 8.28 4.93
CA THR A 119 -2.73 6.88 4.63
C THR A 119 -2.01 5.93 5.57
N GLY A 120 -0.69 6.08 5.71
CA GLY A 120 0.13 5.15 6.46
C GLY A 120 -0.15 5.21 7.97
N VAL A 121 -0.30 6.42 8.52
CA VAL A 121 -0.66 6.60 9.93
C VAL A 121 -2.05 6.04 10.19
N TRP A 122 -3.04 6.34 9.34
CA TRP A 122 -4.41 5.86 9.55
C TRP A 122 -4.49 4.34 9.49
N LEU A 123 -3.91 3.73 8.44
CA LEU A 123 -3.93 2.28 8.24
C LEU A 123 -3.22 1.55 9.38
N GLY A 124 -2.03 2.00 9.77
CA GLY A 124 -1.26 1.36 10.85
C GLY A 124 -1.84 1.62 12.24
N ALA A 125 -2.36 2.82 12.50
CA ALA A 125 -2.96 3.15 13.80
C ALA A 125 -4.26 2.39 14.04
N PHE A 126 -5.06 2.16 12.99
CA PHE A 126 -6.28 1.37 13.10
C PHE A 126 -6.03 -0.01 13.71
N SER A 127 -4.90 -0.66 13.38
CA SER A 127 -4.52 -1.96 13.93
C SER A 127 -4.43 -2.01 15.46
N PHE A 128 -4.21 -0.89 16.12
CA PHE A 128 -4.11 -0.81 17.59
C PHE A 128 -5.45 -0.52 18.28
N VAL A 129 -6.49 -0.23 17.51
CA VAL A 129 -7.84 0.11 18.03
C VAL A 129 -8.94 -0.75 17.39
N ALA A 130 -8.57 -1.73 16.56
CA ALA A 130 -9.50 -2.55 15.79
C ALA A 130 -10.39 -3.46 16.65
N ASP A 131 -10.06 -3.65 17.93
CA ASP A 131 -10.87 -4.38 18.91
C ASP A 131 -12.09 -3.58 19.38
N VAL A 132 -12.02 -2.24 19.29
CA VAL A 132 -13.09 -1.32 19.74
C VAL A 132 -13.64 -0.44 18.62
N ALA A 133 -12.95 -0.36 17.47
CA ALA A 133 -13.34 0.45 16.32
C ALA A 133 -14.01 -0.42 15.24
N PRO A 134 -15.07 0.09 14.60
CA PRO A 134 -15.73 -0.60 13.49
C PRO A 134 -14.78 -0.69 12.27
N GLU A 135 -14.85 -1.79 11.52
CA GLU A 135 -13.99 -2.02 10.33
C GLU A 135 -14.19 -0.98 9.24
N GLU A 136 -15.38 -0.39 9.15
CA GLU A 136 -15.71 0.70 8.24
C GLU A 136 -14.80 1.92 8.44
N ALA A 137 -14.17 2.06 9.62
CA ALA A 137 -13.17 3.09 9.86
C ALA A 137 -11.89 2.91 9.04
N LEU A 138 -11.68 1.76 8.37
CA LEU A 138 -10.62 1.55 7.37
C LEU A 138 -10.98 2.10 5.98
N TYR A 139 -12.26 2.34 5.69
CA TYR A 139 -12.68 2.80 4.36
C TYR A 139 -11.95 4.08 3.90
N PRO A 140 -11.74 5.11 4.77
CA PRO A 140 -10.94 6.26 4.41
C PRO A 140 -9.49 5.91 4.02
N ALA A 141 -8.84 4.96 4.71
CA ALA A 141 -7.50 4.52 4.36
C ALA A 141 -7.47 3.82 2.99
N GLY A 142 -8.50 3.02 2.69
CA GLY A 142 -8.69 2.40 1.37
C GLY A 142 -8.87 3.42 0.23
N LEU A 143 -9.56 4.54 0.45
CA LEU A 143 -9.63 5.61 -0.54
C LEU A 143 -8.29 6.35 -0.68
N LEU A 144 -7.66 6.66 0.45
CA LEU A 144 -6.39 7.38 0.47
C LEU A 144 -5.25 6.57 -0.19
N ILE A 145 -5.23 5.24 -0.09
CA ILE A 145 -4.22 4.42 -0.76
C ILE A 145 -4.35 4.48 -2.28
N VAL A 146 -5.58 4.49 -2.82
CA VAL A 146 -5.84 4.66 -4.25
C VAL A 146 -5.40 6.03 -4.72
N VAL A 147 -5.73 7.08 -3.97
CA VAL A 147 -5.28 8.45 -4.27
C VAL A 147 -3.74 8.53 -4.23
N TRP A 148 -3.12 7.90 -3.24
CA TRP A 148 -1.66 7.88 -3.10
C TRP A 148 -0.98 7.19 -4.28
N PHE A 149 -1.44 6.00 -4.69
CA PHE A 149 -0.93 5.33 -5.89
C PHE A 149 -1.14 6.17 -7.16
N GLY A 150 -2.28 6.85 -7.29
CA GLY A 150 -2.54 7.77 -8.40
C GLY A 150 -1.54 8.92 -8.45
N LEU A 151 -1.22 9.51 -7.29
CA LEU A 151 -0.20 10.55 -7.19
C LEU A 151 1.20 10.02 -7.51
N LEU A 152 1.54 8.82 -7.06
CA LEU A 152 2.80 8.15 -7.41
C LEU A 152 2.92 7.95 -8.92
N ALA A 153 1.86 7.46 -9.56
CA ALA A 153 1.81 7.21 -10.99
C ALA A 153 2.03 8.47 -11.85
N VAL A 154 1.57 9.62 -11.36
CA VAL A 154 1.62 10.89 -12.11
C VAL A 154 2.89 11.68 -11.82
N ARG A 155 3.33 11.75 -10.55
CA ARG A 155 4.34 12.74 -10.11
C ARG A 155 5.68 12.17 -9.69
N TYR A 156 5.71 10.94 -9.16
CA TYR A 156 6.90 10.44 -8.45
C TYR A 156 8.17 10.44 -9.32
N GLU A 157 8.12 9.77 -10.49
CA GLU A 157 9.28 9.64 -11.36
C GLU A 157 9.73 10.99 -11.94
N GLN A 158 8.77 11.87 -12.27
CA GLN A 158 9.07 13.22 -12.78
C GLN A 158 9.81 14.06 -11.75
N ASP A 159 9.36 14.01 -10.50
CA ASP A 159 9.96 14.78 -9.41
C ASP A 159 11.36 14.25 -9.02
N GLN A 160 11.58 12.94 -9.13
CA GLN A 160 12.90 12.35 -8.89
C GLN A 160 13.91 12.65 -10.00
N ARG A 161 13.49 12.63 -11.27
CA ARG A 161 14.38 13.03 -12.38
C ARG A 161 14.86 14.47 -12.22
N ARG A 162 13.96 15.40 -11.82
CA ARG A 162 14.32 16.80 -11.54
C ARG A 162 15.37 16.96 -10.44
N ARG A 163 15.37 16.07 -9.43
CA ARG A 163 16.41 16.04 -8.37
C ARG A 163 17.78 15.69 -8.92
N GLY A 164 17.85 14.64 -9.74
CA GLY A 164 19.10 14.19 -10.35
C GLY A 164 19.76 15.30 -11.17
N THR A 165 18.96 16.00 -11.99
CA THR A 165 19.45 17.11 -12.82
C THR A 165 19.91 18.32 -12.01
N GLN A 166 19.21 18.69 -10.93
CA GLN A 166 19.68 19.78 -10.05
C GLN A 166 21.02 19.45 -9.38
N ASN A 167 21.16 18.23 -8.87
CA ASN A 167 22.38 17.81 -8.18
C ASN A 167 23.60 17.76 -9.11
N SER A 168 23.42 17.45 -10.41
CA SER A 168 24.52 17.44 -11.38
C SER A 168 25.00 18.84 -11.80
N ILE A 169 24.18 19.87 -11.61
CA ILE A 169 24.53 21.27 -11.95
C ILE A 169 25.26 21.96 -10.78
N SER A 170 25.08 21.47 -9.56
CA SER A 170 25.64 22.06 -8.34
C SER A 170 26.99 21.49 -7.89
N VAL A 171 27.65 20.64 -8.69
CA VAL A 171 29.01 20.13 -8.42
C VAL A 171 29.99 20.90 -9.31
N PRO A 172 30.70 21.92 -8.78
CA PRO A 172 31.82 22.56 -9.49
C PRO A 172 33.05 21.66 -9.57
#